data_AF-A0A965S462-F1
#
_entry.id   AF-A0A965S462-F1
#
_cell.length_a   1.000
_cell.length_b   1.000
_cell.length_c   1.000
_cell.angle_alpha   90.00
_cell.angle_beta   90.00
_cell.angle_gamma   90.00
#
_symmetry.space_group_name_H-M   'P 1'
#
loop_
_entity.id
_entity.type
_entity.pdbx_description
1 polymer ?
#
loop_
_entity_poly.entity_id
_entity_poly.type
_entity_poly.pdbx_seq_one_letter_code
_entity_poly.pdbx_strand_id
1 'polypeptide(L)'
;MSDFHDNYPHYEVMSNHGEEEGKKSRRTLWNVFWIMLAITIFELVIGFMAPSHGWSGTLWLKTLFISLTVVKAAAIVMWFMHLKHEVSFFKYAILAPYIIFMLYTIFIILTEGTYAGSSGHLTRVDKIFIEQQAQLKQGHHASTDAHHEGHDSNTRH
;
A
#
# COMPACT_ATOMS: atom_id res chain seq x y z
N MET A 1 -54.11 35.83 19.75
CA MET A 1 -53.00 35.45 18.86
C MET A 1 -53.49 34.29 18.01
N SER A 2 -53.78 34.56 16.74
CA SER A 2 -54.02 33.53 15.73
C SER A 2 -52.66 32.97 15.33
N ASP A 3 -52.35 31.74 15.75
CA ASP A 3 -51.18 31.03 15.27
C ASP A 3 -51.27 30.91 13.75
N PHE A 4 -50.26 31.45 13.06
CA PHE A 4 -50.06 31.30 11.62
C PHE A 4 -49.77 29.83 11.31
N HIS A 5 -50.83 29.04 11.15
CA HIS A 5 -50.76 27.71 10.56
C HIS A 5 -50.59 27.88 9.05
N ASP A 6 -49.37 28.14 8.63
CA ASP A 6 -49.04 28.12 7.21
C ASP A 6 -49.11 26.67 6.71
N ASN A 7 -49.99 26.41 5.75
CA ASN A 7 -50.17 25.10 5.12
C ASN A 7 -49.03 24.76 4.13
N TYR A 8 -47.79 25.12 4.47
CA TYR A 8 -46.61 24.71 3.73
C TYR A 8 -46.16 23.33 4.23
N PRO A 9 -45.74 22.42 3.33
CA PRO A 9 -45.18 21.14 3.76
C PRO A 9 -43.93 21.40 4.62
N HIS A 10 -43.99 21.01 5.90
CA HIS A 10 -42.88 21.09 6.85
C HIS A 10 -41.76 20.10 6.49
N TYR A 11 -40.91 20.50 5.53
CA TYR A 11 -39.77 19.73 5.04
C TYR A 11 -38.72 19.45 6.13
N GLU A 12 -38.66 20.30 7.15
CA GLU A 12 -37.77 20.22 8.31
C GLU A 12 -38.15 19.10 9.29
N VAL A 13 -39.41 18.67 9.29
CA VAL A 13 -39.89 17.54 10.11
C VAL A 13 -39.84 16.23 9.30
N MET A 14 -40.02 16.30 7.98
CA MET A 14 -39.86 15.13 7.07
C MET A 14 -38.39 14.72 6.85
N SER A 15 -37.44 15.64 6.92
CA SER A 15 -36.01 15.34 6.77
C SER A 15 -35.42 14.59 7.96
N ASN A 16 -36.14 14.51 9.09
CA ASN A 16 -35.83 13.63 10.22
C ASN A 16 -36.16 12.17 9.91
N HIS A 17 -35.65 11.67 8.77
CA HIS A 17 -35.56 10.24 8.50
C HIS A 17 -34.83 9.60 9.68
N GLY A 18 -35.55 8.73 10.40
CA GLY A 18 -35.28 8.39 11.79
C GLY A 18 -33.82 8.03 12.07
N GLU A 19 -33.28 8.61 13.14
CA GLU A 19 -31.91 8.36 13.63
C GLU A 19 -31.55 6.86 13.74
N GLU A 20 -32.56 6.02 13.92
CA GLU A 20 -32.52 4.56 13.97
C GLU A 20 -31.96 3.94 12.67
N GLU A 21 -32.34 4.42 11.48
CA GLU A 21 -31.82 3.92 10.20
C GLU A 21 -30.37 4.36 9.99
N GLY A 22 -30.05 5.62 10.27
CA GLY A 22 -28.69 6.15 10.16
C GLY A 22 -27.70 5.48 11.14
N LYS A 23 -28.17 5.03 12.31
CA LYS A 23 -27.36 4.24 13.27
C LYS A 23 -27.01 2.86 12.71
N LYS A 24 -27.92 2.16 12.03
CA LYS A 24 -27.66 0.84 11.42
C LYS A 24 -26.63 0.89 10.30
N SER A 25 -26.72 1.89 9.41
CA SER A 25 -25.73 2.07 8.34
C SER A 25 -24.33 2.39 8.87
N ARG A 26 -24.21 3.28 9.88
CA ARG A 26 -22.92 3.58 10.53
C ARG A 26 -22.30 2.35 11.19
N ARG A 27 -23.10 1.53 11.88
CA ARG A 27 -22.61 0.30 12.53
C ARG A 27 -22.07 -0.70 11.52
N THR A 28 -22.77 -0.85 10.41
CA THR A 28 -22.37 -1.75 9.31
C THR A 28 -21.04 -1.32 8.69
N LEU A 29 -20.88 -0.02 8.42
CA LEU A 29 -19.62 0.54 7.91
C LEU A 29 -18.44 0.24 8.85
N TRP A 30 -18.64 0.47 10.15
CA TRP A 30 -17.62 0.20 11.17
C TRP A 30 -17.25 -1.28 11.23
N ASN A 31 -18.21 -2.19 11.16
CA ASN A 31 -17.94 -3.63 11.15
C ASN A 31 -17.10 -4.05 9.94
N VAL A 32 -17.47 -3.58 8.74
CA VAL A 32 -16.75 -3.91 7.50
C VAL A 32 -15.34 -3.33 7.53
N PHE A 33 -15.19 -2.08 8.00
CA PHE A 33 -13.89 -1.44 8.16
C PHE A 33 -12.97 -2.29 9.04
N TRP A 34 -13.43 -2.71 10.22
CA TRP A 34 -12.62 -3.55 11.12
C TRP A 34 -12.28 -4.92 10.53
N ILE A 35 -13.22 -5.58 9.84
CA ILE A 35 -12.97 -6.86 9.18
C ILE A 35 -11.87 -6.73 8.11
N MET A 36 -11.96 -5.68 7.28
CA MET A 36 -11.01 -5.45 6.19
C MET A 36 -9.65 -5.01 6.71
N LEU A 37 -9.64 -4.20 7.78
CA LEU A 37 -8.40 -3.80 8.48
C LEU A 37 -7.69 -5.04 9.05
N ALA A 38 -8.42 -5.93 9.73
CA ALA A 38 -7.85 -7.14 10.31
C ALA A 38 -7.22 -8.04 9.23
N ILE A 39 -7.92 -8.25 8.11
CA ILE A 39 -7.38 -9.00 6.96
C ILE A 39 -6.11 -8.32 6.41
N THR A 40 -6.08 -6.99 6.33
CA THR A 40 -4.90 -6.22 5.88
C THR A 40 -3.69 -6.39 6.79
N ILE A 41 -3.90 -6.30 8.10
CA ILE A 41 -2.83 -6.46 9.07
C ILE A 41 -2.29 -7.90 9.00
N PHE A 42 -3.18 -8.88 8.89
CA PHE A 42 -2.81 -10.29 8.74
C PHE A 42 -1.96 -10.54 7.49
N GLU A 43 -2.36 -10.01 6.33
CA GLU A 43 -1.57 -10.04 5.10
C GLU A 43 -0.18 -9.43 5.32
N LEU A 44 -0.09 -8.23 5.90
CA LEU A 44 1.17 -7.54 6.11
C LEU A 44 2.13 -8.34 7.00
N VAL A 45 1.61 -8.92 8.10
CA VAL A 45 2.40 -9.74 9.02
C VAL A 45 2.96 -10.98 8.32
N ILE A 46 2.13 -11.69 7.53
CA ILE A 46 2.60 -12.83 6.73
C ILE A 46 3.67 -12.39 5.73
N GLY A 47 3.48 -11.23 5.10
CA GLY A 47 4.40 -10.69 4.10
C GLY A 47 5.75 -10.34 4.72
N PHE A 48 5.74 -9.79 5.93
CA PHE A 48 6.94 -9.44 6.68
C PHE A 48 7.68 -10.68 7.22
N MET A 49 6.96 -11.74 7.59
CA MET A 49 7.55 -13.00 8.06
C MET A 49 8.03 -13.91 6.92
N ALA A 50 7.57 -13.70 5.69
CA ALA A 50 7.92 -14.57 4.55
C ALA A 50 9.42 -14.63 4.22
N PRO A 51 10.19 -13.53 4.25
CA PRO A 51 11.65 -13.57 4.01
C PRO A 51 12.40 -14.33 5.09
N SER A 52 12.01 -14.22 6.36
CA SER A 52 12.70 -14.88 7.47
C SER A 52 12.49 -16.40 7.50
N HIS A 53 11.41 -16.89 6.91
CA HIS A 53 11.09 -18.31 6.82
C HIS A 53 11.50 -18.95 5.48
N GLY A 54 12.14 -18.19 4.57
CA GLY A 54 12.49 -18.67 3.22
C GLY A 54 11.29 -18.90 2.30
N TRP A 55 10.12 -18.37 2.65
CA TRP A 55 8.88 -18.46 1.84
C TRP A 55 8.80 -17.34 0.80
N SER A 56 9.79 -16.45 0.74
CA SER A 56 9.86 -15.39 -0.26
C SER A 56 9.91 -16.01 -1.67
N GLY A 57 8.79 -15.95 -2.37
CA GLY A 57 8.70 -16.41 -3.77
C GLY A 57 7.93 -17.71 -3.99
N THR A 58 7.44 -18.39 -2.94
CA THR A 58 6.59 -19.58 -3.11
C THR A 58 5.29 -19.23 -3.83
N LEU A 59 4.90 -20.04 -4.83
CA LEU A 59 3.66 -19.84 -5.59
C LEU A 59 2.42 -19.73 -4.69
N TRP A 60 2.36 -20.56 -3.65
CA TRP A 60 1.27 -20.54 -2.66
C TRP A 60 1.11 -19.17 -2.01
N LEU A 61 2.20 -18.55 -1.57
CA LEU A 61 2.17 -17.27 -0.88
C LEU A 61 1.72 -16.16 -1.85
N LYS A 62 2.23 -16.15 -3.07
CA LYS A 62 1.81 -15.21 -4.12
C LYS A 62 0.31 -15.32 -4.41
N THR A 63 -0.20 -16.54 -4.59
CA THR A 63 -1.63 -16.78 -4.83
C THR A 63 -2.48 -16.34 -3.64
N LEU A 64 -2.04 -16.62 -2.41
CA LEU A 64 -2.73 -16.16 -1.19
C LEU A 64 -2.87 -14.63 -1.18
N PHE A 65 -1.77 -13.90 -1.37
CA PHE A 65 -1.79 -12.43 -1.38
C PHE A 65 -2.71 -11.87 -2.46
N ILE A 66 -2.64 -12.42 -3.68
CA ILE A 66 -3.49 -11.98 -4.80
C ILE A 66 -4.97 -12.25 -4.49
N SER A 67 -5.31 -13.46 -4.03
CA SER A 67 -6.68 -13.82 -3.69
C SER A 67 -7.25 -12.94 -2.58
N LEU A 68 -6.47 -12.71 -1.52
CA LEU A 68 -6.90 -11.87 -0.40
C LEU A 68 -7.09 -10.39 -0.84
N THR A 69 -6.23 -9.89 -1.73
CA THR A 69 -6.37 -8.53 -2.30
C THR A 69 -7.65 -8.40 -3.14
N VAL A 70 -8.00 -9.42 -3.94
CA VAL A 70 -9.25 -9.44 -4.72
C VAL A 70 -10.47 -9.49 -3.80
N VAL A 71 -10.45 -10.34 -2.77
CA VAL A 71 -11.55 -10.43 -1.80
C VAL A 71 -11.75 -9.10 -1.08
N LYS A 72 -10.66 -8.45 -0.66
CA LYS A 72 -10.71 -7.12 -0.05
C LYS A 72 -11.29 -6.07 -1.00
N ALA A 73 -10.84 -6.02 -2.25
CA ALA A 73 -11.36 -5.08 -3.23
C ALA A 73 -12.86 -5.29 -3.48
N ALA A 74 -13.30 -6.55 -3.64
CA ALA A 74 -14.71 -6.89 -3.80
C ALA A 74 -15.55 -6.49 -2.57
N ALA A 75 -15.03 -6.73 -1.36
CA ALA A 75 -15.70 -6.36 -0.13
C ALA A 75 -15.80 -4.83 0.03
N ILE A 76 -14.75 -4.08 -0.32
CA ILE A 76 -14.78 -2.62 -0.32
C ILE A 76 -15.85 -2.12 -1.30
N VAL A 77 -15.84 -2.59 -2.55
CA VAL A 77 -16.80 -2.15 -3.57
C VAL A 77 -18.25 -2.48 -3.16
N MET A 78 -18.49 -3.69 -2.65
CA MET A 78 -19.84 -4.11 -2.26
C MET A 78 -20.41 -3.27 -1.10
N TRP A 79 -19.58 -2.92 -0.11
CA TRP A 79 -20.03 -2.25 1.10
C TRP A 79 -19.91 -0.73 1.07
N PHE A 80 -18.81 -0.17 0.57
CA PHE A 80 -18.62 1.30 0.52
C PHE A 80 -19.50 1.98 -0.52
N MET A 81 -19.90 1.27 -1.57
CA MET A 81 -20.79 1.83 -2.57
C MET A 81 -22.26 1.47 -2.39
N HIS A 82 -22.65 0.83 -1.27
CA HIS A 82 -24.04 0.46 -0.97
C HIS A 82 -24.80 -0.12 -2.20
N LEU A 83 -24.09 -0.90 -3.02
CA LEU A 83 -24.56 -1.27 -4.37
C LEU A 83 -25.70 -2.27 -4.36
N LYS A 84 -26.02 -2.80 -3.18
CA LYS A 84 -27.06 -3.80 -3.01
C LYS A 84 -28.46 -3.23 -3.27
N HIS A 85 -28.70 -1.94 -3.03
CA HIS A 85 -30.04 -1.35 -3.17
C HIS A 85 -30.12 0.02 -3.87
N GLU A 86 -29.00 0.66 -4.25
CA GLU A 86 -29.01 2.03 -4.78
C GLU A 86 -28.77 2.17 -6.30
N VAL A 87 -28.97 3.39 -6.82
CA VAL A 87 -29.09 3.79 -8.24
C VAL A 87 -27.87 3.42 -9.08
N SER A 88 -28.09 2.69 -10.17
CA SER A 88 -27.03 2.11 -11.01
C SER A 88 -26.01 3.12 -11.58
N PHE A 89 -26.39 4.39 -11.74
CA PHE A 89 -25.53 5.44 -12.26
C PHE A 89 -24.39 5.84 -11.30
N PHE A 90 -24.68 5.97 -10.01
CA PHE A 90 -23.67 6.30 -9.00
C PHE A 90 -22.60 5.20 -8.87
N LYS A 91 -22.98 3.95 -9.14
CA LYS A 91 -22.08 2.79 -9.19
C LYS A 91 -20.98 3.01 -10.21
N TYR A 92 -21.37 3.29 -11.46
CA TYR A 92 -20.41 3.46 -12.55
C TYR A 92 -19.57 4.73 -12.39
N ALA A 93 -20.14 5.80 -11.81
CA ALA A 93 -19.41 7.05 -11.57
C ALA A 93 -18.19 6.87 -10.65
N ILE A 94 -18.26 5.97 -9.67
CA ILE A 94 -17.15 5.69 -8.75
C ILE A 94 -16.34 4.45 -9.21
N LEU A 95 -17.00 3.44 -9.80
CA LEU A 95 -16.35 2.22 -10.24
C LEU A 95 -15.44 2.44 -11.47
N ALA A 96 -15.85 3.28 -12.41
CA ALA A 96 -15.06 3.58 -13.61
C ALA A 96 -13.69 4.22 -13.29
N PRO A 97 -13.59 5.31 -12.51
CA PRO A 97 -12.27 5.87 -12.16
C PRO A 97 -11.44 4.91 -11.30
N TYR A 98 -12.07 4.12 -10.42
CA TYR A 98 -11.36 3.12 -9.62
C TYR A 98 -10.71 2.02 -10.47
N ILE A 99 -11.43 1.46 -11.44
CA ILE A 99 -10.90 0.42 -12.32
C ILE A 99 -9.78 0.98 -13.21
N ILE A 100 -10.00 2.16 -13.81
CA ILE A 100 -9.00 2.82 -14.65
C ILE A 100 -7.71 3.08 -13.84
N PHE A 101 -7.85 3.58 -12.62
CA PHE A 101 -6.73 3.83 -11.73
C PHE A 101 -5.99 2.54 -11.36
N MET A 102 -6.70 1.45 -11.03
CA MET A 102 -6.08 0.15 -10.71
C MET A 102 -5.34 -0.45 -11.91
N LEU A 103 -5.93 -0.41 -13.11
CA LEU A 103 -5.27 -0.88 -14.34
C LEU A 103 -4.02 -0.06 -14.65
N TYR A 104 -4.11 1.26 -14.52
CA TYR A 104 -2.96 2.16 -14.71
C TYR A 104 -1.85 1.91 -13.68
N THR A 105 -2.22 1.67 -12.41
CA THR A 105 -1.27 1.32 -11.34
C THR A 105 -0.54 0.00 -11.62
N ILE A 106 -1.28 -1.03 -12.05
CA ILE A 106 -0.69 -2.32 -12.42
C ILE A 106 0.24 -2.14 -13.62
N PHE A 107 -0.18 -1.38 -14.63
CA PHE A 107 0.65 -1.07 -15.80
C PHE A 107 1.98 -0.44 -15.38
N ILE A 108 1.96 0.64 -14.58
CA ILE A 108 3.19 1.33 -14.19
C ILE A 108 4.09 0.47 -13.29
N ILE A 109 3.52 -0.30 -12.35
CA ILE A 109 4.31 -1.20 -11.51
C ILE A 109 4.94 -2.33 -12.34
N LEU A 110 4.24 -2.86 -13.35
CA LEU A 110 4.79 -3.89 -14.23
C LEU A 110 5.86 -3.32 -15.16
N THR A 111 5.65 -2.13 -15.73
CA THR A 111 6.66 -1.51 -16.60
C THR A 111 7.91 -1.13 -15.82
N GLU A 112 7.76 -0.47 -14.67
CA GLU A 112 8.89 -0.11 -13.80
C GLU A 112 9.53 -1.35 -13.17
N GLY A 113 8.74 -2.32 -12.73
CA GLY A 113 9.24 -3.56 -12.12
C GLY A 113 10.01 -4.45 -13.11
N THR A 114 9.60 -4.51 -14.37
CA THR A 114 10.34 -5.24 -15.41
C THR A 114 11.57 -4.47 -15.88
N TYR A 115 11.49 -3.13 -15.97
CA TYR A 115 12.63 -2.27 -16.25
C TYR A 115 13.71 -2.36 -15.17
N ALA A 116 13.33 -2.26 -13.90
CA ALA A 116 14.25 -2.32 -12.76
C ALA A 116 14.75 -3.75 -12.46
N GLY A 117 13.96 -4.79 -12.77
CA GLY A 117 14.34 -6.19 -12.56
C GLY A 117 15.32 -6.74 -13.61
N SER A 118 15.54 -6.03 -14.72
CA SER A 118 16.52 -6.41 -15.72
C SER A 118 17.93 -6.08 -15.22
N SER A 119 18.69 -7.11 -14.82
CA SER A 119 20.09 -6.99 -14.36
C SER A 119 21.08 -6.46 -15.43
N GLY A 120 20.60 -6.02 -16.60
CA GLY A 120 21.38 -5.44 -17.68
C GLY A 120 21.50 -3.91 -17.65
N HIS A 121 20.72 -3.21 -16.83
CA HIS A 121 20.83 -1.74 -16.67
C HIS A 121 21.79 -1.36 -15.55
N LEU A 122 23.06 -1.75 -15.68
CA LEU A 122 24.12 -1.03 -14.98
C LEU A 122 24.23 0.35 -15.63
N THR A 123 23.72 1.36 -14.94
CA THR A 123 23.90 2.74 -15.37
C THR A 123 25.36 3.13 -15.19
N ARG A 124 25.84 4.13 -15.93
CA ARG A 124 27.23 4.62 -15.79
C ARG A 124 27.55 5.04 -14.34
N VAL A 125 26.53 5.51 -13.61
CA VAL A 125 26.64 5.92 -12.22
C VAL A 125 26.94 4.73 -11.30
N ASP A 126 26.32 3.56 -11.51
CA ASP A 126 26.59 2.36 -10.71
C ASP A 126 28.06 1.94 -10.78
N LYS A 127 28.68 2.03 -11.97
CA LYS A 127 30.11 1.72 -12.16
C LYS A 127 31.01 2.68 -11.38
N ILE A 128 30.68 3.97 -11.38
CA ILE A 128 31.45 5.01 -10.67
C ILE A 128 31.44 4.74 -9.16
N PHE A 129 30.29 4.39 -8.57
CA PHE A 129 30.21 4.08 -7.14
C PHE A 129 31.02 2.83 -6.76
N ILE A 130 31.01 1.80 -7.61
CA ILE A 130 31.79 0.57 -7.39
C ILE A 130 33.31 0.87 -7.46
N GLU A 131 33.74 1.63 -8.47
CA GLU A 131 35.14 2.03 -8.62
C GLU A 131 35.60 2.94 -7.48
N GLN A 132 34.77 3.89 -7.05
CA GLN A 132 35.05 4.76 -5.90
C GLN A 132 35.19 3.95 -4.60
N GLN A 133 34.29 2.99 -4.36
CA GLN A 133 34.40 2.10 -3.20
C GLN A 133 35.65 1.22 -3.27
N ALA A 134 36.02 0.71 -4.46
CA ALA A 134 37.24 -0.07 -4.65
C ALA A 134 38.52 0.76 -4.40
N GLN A 135 38.56 2.00 -4.89
CA GLN A 135 39.67 2.94 -4.68
C GLN A 135 39.76 3.38 -3.22
N LEU A 136 38.65 3.64 -2.54
CA LEU A 136 38.62 3.95 -1.11
C LEU A 136 39.14 2.78 -0.27
N LYS A 137 38.73 1.54 -0.61
CA LYS A 137 39.19 0.34 0.09
C LYS A 137 40.68 0.10 -0.13
N GLN A 138 41.18 0.23 -1.36
CA GLN A 138 42.62 0.13 -1.66
C GLN A 138 43.43 1.24 -0.99
N GLY A 139 42.93 2.48 -0.99
CA GLY A 139 43.56 3.61 -0.32
C GLY A 139 43.62 3.44 1.20
N HIS A 140 42.58 2.88 1.82
CA HIS A 140 42.59 2.51 3.25
C HIS A 140 43.57 1.38 3.56
N HIS A 141 43.67 0.34 2.73
CA HIS A 141 44.64 -0.74 2.97
C HIS A 141 46.10 -0.23 2.86
N ALA A 142 46.41 0.57 1.83
CA ALA A 142 47.73 1.16 1.68
C ALA A 142 48.12 2.12 2.82
N SER A 143 47.16 2.88 3.38
CA SER A 143 47.42 3.75 4.53
C SER A 143 47.51 2.98 5.85
N THR A 144 46.78 1.87 6.01
CA THR A 144 46.86 1.02 7.20
C THR A 144 48.18 0.24 7.26
N ASP A 145 48.66 -0.23 6.10
CA ASP A 145 49.97 -0.90 5.99
C ASP A 145 51.13 0.08 6.26
N ALA A 146 51.04 1.31 5.75
CA ALA A 146 52.02 2.36 6.04
C ALA A 146 52.01 2.81 7.51
N HIS A 147 50.84 2.84 8.16
CA HIS A 147 50.72 3.13 9.59
C HIS A 147 51.22 1.99 10.49
N HIS A 148 51.11 0.72 10.06
CA HIS A 148 51.66 -0.43 10.79
C HIS A 148 53.19 -0.51 10.66
N GLU A 149 53.77 -0.28 9.48
CA GLU A 149 55.24 -0.23 9.30
C GLU A 149 55.90 0.96 10.02
N GLY A 150 55.19 2.10 10.12
CA GLY A 150 55.66 3.28 10.85
C GLY A 150 55.72 3.11 12.38
N HIS A 151 54.90 2.23 12.96
CA HIS A 151 54.89 1.98 14.41
C HIS A 151 55.91 0.91 14.85
N ASP A 152 56.18 -0.09 14.01
CA ASP A 152 57.20 -1.13 14.27
C ASP A 152 58.63 -0.61 14.14
N SER A 153 58.85 0.46 13.37
CA SER A 153 60.17 1.08 13.21
C SER A 153 60.56 2.01 14.37
N ASN A 154 59.61 2.50 15.17
CA ASN A 154 59.88 3.41 16.29
C ASN A 154 60.01 2.72 17.66
N THR A 155 59.81 1.40 17.74
CA THR A 155 59.97 0.60 18.99
C THR A 155 61.26 -0.23 19.03
N ARG A 156 62.14 -0.07 18.04
CA ARG A 156 63.50 -0.63 18.02
C ARG A 156 64.54 0.48 18.21
N HIS A 157 64.60 1.05 19.41
CA HIS A 157 65.76 1.78 19.89
C HIS A 157 66.01 1.47 21.36
#